data_AF-F2IE88-F1
#
_entry.id   AF-F2IE88-F1
#
_cell.length_a   1.000
_cell.length_b   1.000
_cell.length_c   1.000
_cell.angle_alpha   90.00
_cell.angle_beta   90.00
_cell.angle_gamma   90.00
#
_symmetry.space_group_name_H-M   'P 1'
#
loop_
_entity.id
_entity.type
_entity.pdbx_description
1 polymer ?
#
loop_
_entity_poly.entity_id
_entity_poly.type
_entity_poly.pdbx_seq_one_letter_code
_entity_poly.pdbx_strand_id
1 'polypeptide(L)'
;MMRNTFLLIFIFVSSINILYSQEAEKLKKYQSLVSKHTYSKGDTIVVGETGKNVFSAKKKYAGIFIKDKKNVCGFRELDSVISGSQCIIKNILSFQEHCTFEFKNSVVFELQGPNNWTLYMPIDKALQAKELIVFTNPKKTKGIDLLDERAVFLLNLEQSKGTSADNALKYCKIVDPAKGKAFELNLSQFEKEKAEWVKKLDLARKGVQLKDTFILTLPAYLSKYAFDKGEFQIVDNPTVYGSKALTYSGDTKVVFDNYKSFTTLKSAKENADFFLNVNTADYNGNRKAYTQIKAICTSITKDPNVLVTSDNPGINILHFTILEMWMVDSENLNYNYIGSKKLK
;
A
#
# COMPACT_ATOMS: atom_id res chain seq x y z
N MET A 1 -21.27 21.71 66.78
CA MET A 1 -20.21 20.77 66.36
C MET A 1 -20.61 19.85 65.19
N MET A 2 -21.84 19.88 64.64
CA MET A 2 -22.28 19.01 63.52
C MET A 2 -22.24 19.65 62.11
N ARG A 3 -21.99 20.96 62.00
CA ARG A 3 -22.09 21.67 60.71
C ARG A 3 -20.84 21.55 59.83
N ASN A 4 -19.70 21.19 60.41
CA ASN A 4 -18.43 21.03 59.68
C ASN A 4 -18.23 19.59 59.13
N THR A 5 -18.93 18.59 59.68
CA THR A 5 -18.81 17.20 59.24
C THR A 5 -19.52 16.95 57.90
N PHE A 6 -20.62 17.67 57.64
CA PHE A 6 -21.36 17.57 56.37
C PHE A 6 -20.59 18.17 55.18
N LEU A 7 -19.78 19.21 55.41
CA LEU A 7 -18.97 19.84 54.36
C LEU A 7 -17.80 18.94 53.94
N LEU A 8 -17.19 18.22 54.89
CA LEU A 8 -16.11 17.27 54.63
C LEU A 8 -16.57 16.07 53.80
N ILE A 9 -17.79 15.56 54.03
CA ILE A 9 -18.38 14.48 53.21
C ILE A 9 -18.64 14.98 51.78
N PHE A 10 -19.12 16.21 51.58
CA PHE A 10 -19.31 16.75 50.23
C PHE A 10 -17.99 16.95 49.48
N ILE A 11 -16.94 17.43 50.15
CA ILE A 11 -15.61 17.61 49.55
C ILE A 11 -14.98 16.25 49.21
N PHE A 12 -15.16 15.23 50.05
CA PHE A 12 -14.70 13.86 49.77
C PHE A 12 -15.51 13.17 48.66
N VAL A 13 -16.82 13.36 48.57
CA VAL A 13 -17.63 12.78 47.49
C VAL A 13 -17.36 13.45 46.14
N SER A 14 -17.02 14.75 46.12
CA SER A 14 -16.56 15.43 44.90
C SER A 14 -15.12 15.06 44.48
N SER A 15 -14.28 14.59 45.41
CA SER A 15 -12.91 14.14 45.08
C SER A 15 -12.81 12.63 44.81
N ILE A 16 -13.80 11.83 45.21
CA ILE A 16 -13.91 10.41 44.84
C ILE A 16 -14.43 10.24 43.40
N ASN A 17 -15.13 11.23 42.84
CA ASN A 17 -15.54 11.22 41.42
C ASN A 17 -14.43 11.65 40.44
N ILE A 18 -13.26 12.08 40.94
CA ILE A 18 -12.11 12.47 40.10
C ILE A 18 -11.19 11.26 39.82
N LEU A 19 -11.34 10.17 40.59
CA LEU A 19 -10.72 8.90 40.28
C LEU A 19 -11.78 7.98 39.64
N TYR A 20 -11.58 7.65 38.37
CA TYR A 20 -12.39 6.75 37.54
C TYR A 20 -13.56 7.37 36.75
N SER A 21 -13.24 8.33 35.88
CA SER A 21 -13.67 8.31 34.47
C SER A 21 -13.01 9.48 33.74
N GLN A 22 -11.89 9.24 33.07
CA GLN A 22 -11.39 10.21 32.07
C GLN A 22 -12.29 10.11 30.85
N GLU A 23 -13.47 10.74 30.93
CA GLU A 23 -14.38 10.82 29.79
C GLU A 23 -13.71 11.62 28.68
N ALA A 24 -13.66 11.03 27.49
CA ALA A 24 -13.16 11.71 26.31
C ALA A 24 -14.07 12.90 25.96
N GLU A 25 -13.49 14.03 25.61
CA GLU A 25 -14.26 15.14 25.07
C GLU A 25 -14.76 14.79 23.66
N LYS A 26 -16.05 14.94 23.40
CA LYS A 26 -16.62 14.72 22.06
C LYS A 26 -16.46 15.96 21.19
N LEU A 27 -15.67 15.85 20.14
CA LEU A 27 -15.46 16.91 19.16
C LEU A 27 -16.49 16.85 18.02
N LYS A 28 -16.87 18.01 17.48
CA LYS A 28 -17.73 18.10 16.28
C LYS A 28 -16.96 17.81 14.99
N LYS A 29 -15.72 18.31 14.92
CA LYS A 29 -14.79 18.17 13.81
C LYS A 29 -13.37 18.07 14.35
N TYR A 30 -12.48 17.50 13.56
CA TYR A 30 -11.08 17.42 13.90
C TYR A 30 -10.20 17.60 12.67
N GLN A 31 -9.26 18.55 12.73
CA GLN A 31 -8.22 18.68 11.74
C GLN A 31 -7.01 17.86 12.17
N SER A 32 -6.70 16.81 11.41
CA SER A 32 -5.55 15.95 11.66
C SER A 32 -4.25 16.74 11.60
N LEU A 33 -3.37 16.55 12.59
CA LEU A 33 -2.06 17.20 12.59
C LEU A 33 -1.15 16.61 11.51
N VAL A 34 -1.41 15.36 11.15
CA VAL A 34 -0.67 14.56 10.16
C VAL A 34 -1.14 14.88 8.74
N SER A 35 -2.40 14.55 8.42
CA SER A 35 -2.91 14.70 7.05
C SER A 35 -3.36 16.12 6.69
N LYS A 36 -3.53 17.01 7.69
CA LYS A 36 -4.17 18.33 7.57
C LYS A 36 -5.63 18.31 7.10
N HIS A 37 -6.18 17.14 6.83
CA HIS A 37 -7.58 16.93 6.48
C HIS A 37 -8.50 17.15 7.69
N THR A 38 -9.69 17.71 7.45
CA THR A 38 -10.70 17.92 8.48
C THR A 38 -11.76 16.84 8.40
N TYR A 39 -11.82 16.01 9.44
CA TYR A 39 -12.80 14.94 9.60
C TYR A 39 -13.99 15.43 10.42
N SER A 40 -15.17 14.94 10.08
CA SER A 40 -16.44 15.21 10.73
C SER A 40 -17.16 13.90 11.06
N LYS A 41 -18.08 13.98 12.01
CA LYS A 41 -19.03 12.89 12.25
C LYS A 41 -19.85 12.60 10.98
N GLY A 42 -19.99 11.31 10.65
CA GLY A 42 -20.70 10.85 9.46
C GLY A 42 -19.80 10.62 8.24
N ASP A 43 -18.57 11.13 8.27
CA ASP A 43 -17.62 10.87 7.19
C ASP A 43 -17.32 9.37 7.10
N THR A 44 -17.15 8.90 5.87
CA THR A 44 -16.74 7.53 5.59
C THR A 44 -15.24 7.50 5.36
N ILE A 45 -14.56 6.61 6.07
CA ILE A 45 -13.14 6.34 5.90
C ILE A 45 -12.96 4.87 5.51
N VAL A 46 -11.85 4.53 4.88
CA VAL A 46 -11.57 3.14 4.50
C VAL A 46 -10.36 2.65 5.29
N VAL A 47 -10.41 1.42 5.78
CA VAL A 47 -9.31 0.85 6.58
C VAL A 47 -8.22 0.28 5.68
N GLY A 48 -6.97 0.73 5.91
CA GLY A 48 -5.76 0.34 5.16
C GLY A 48 -5.36 -1.11 5.35
N GLU A 49 -4.37 -1.57 4.58
CA GLU A 49 -3.53 -2.67 5.04
C GLU A 49 -2.34 -2.08 5.80
N THR A 50 -1.94 -2.72 6.89
CA THR A 50 -0.66 -2.42 7.50
C THR A 50 0.45 -2.78 6.52
N GLY A 51 1.52 -1.98 6.50
CA GLY A 51 2.73 -2.32 5.76
C GLY A 51 3.11 -3.76 6.10
N LYS A 52 3.14 -4.63 5.09
CA LYS A 52 3.57 -6.03 5.23
C LYS A 52 4.89 -6.01 6.00
N ASN A 53 4.92 -6.60 7.19
CA ASN A 53 6.13 -7.33 7.52
C ASN A 53 6.15 -8.48 6.50
N VAL A 54 7.04 -8.41 5.51
CA VAL A 54 7.07 -9.29 4.32
C VAL A 54 7.07 -10.78 4.71
N PHE A 55 7.36 -11.08 5.98
CA PHE A 55 7.47 -12.42 6.57
C PHE A 55 6.28 -12.88 7.45
N SER A 56 5.29 -12.02 7.72
CA SER A 56 4.12 -12.37 8.56
C SER A 56 2.87 -12.70 7.74
N ALA A 57 2.32 -13.91 7.94
CA ALA A 57 1.02 -14.30 7.40
C ALA A 57 -0.16 -13.83 8.28
N LYS A 58 0.11 -13.29 9.47
CA LYS A 58 -0.91 -12.70 10.34
C LYS A 58 -0.93 -11.20 10.12
N LYS A 59 -2.03 -10.71 9.55
CA LYS A 59 -2.32 -9.28 9.41
C LYS A 59 -2.75 -8.75 10.78
N LYS A 60 -1.97 -7.83 11.34
CA LYS A 60 -2.31 -7.12 12.58
C LYS A 60 -2.40 -5.62 12.28
N TYR A 61 -3.33 -4.95 12.96
CA TYR A 61 -3.50 -3.49 12.93
C TYR A 61 -2.96 -2.94 14.25
N ALA A 62 -1.97 -2.05 14.20
CA ALA A 62 -1.42 -1.44 15.40
C ALA A 62 -2.31 -0.31 15.94
N GLY A 63 -3.16 0.28 15.08
CA GLY A 63 -3.97 1.46 15.39
C GLY A 63 -5.47 1.24 15.35
N ILE A 64 -5.96 0.00 15.34
CA ILE A 64 -7.41 -0.29 15.41
C ILE A 64 -7.69 -1.12 16.64
N PHE A 65 -8.58 -0.62 17.48
CA PHE A 65 -8.90 -1.20 18.77
C PHE A 65 -10.39 -1.51 18.89
N ILE A 66 -10.70 -2.48 19.73
CA ILE A 66 -12.06 -2.78 20.19
C ILE A 66 -12.10 -2.69 21.71
N LYS A 67 -13.26 -2.30 22.24
CA LYS A 67 -13.45 -2.23 23.69
C LYS A 67 -13.32 -3.63 24.29
N ASP A 68 -12.46 -3.78 25.28
CA ASP A 68 -12.43 -4.96 26.13
C ASP A 68 -13.51 -4.82 27.21
N LYS A 69 -14.55 -5.65 27.12
CA LYS A 69 -15.71 -5.61 28.04
C LYS A 69 -15.34 -6.00 29.47
N LYS A 70 -14.17 -6.61 29.71
CA LYS A 70 -13.73 -7.05 31.04
C LYS A 70 -13.00 -5.95 31.81
N ASN A 71 -12.60 -4.86 31.15
CA ASN A 71 -11.81 -3.80 31.75
C ASN A 71 -12.39 -2.42 31.39
N VAL A 72 -12.72 -1.60 32.39
CA VAL A 72 -13.28 -0.26 32.20
C VAL A 72 -12.38 0.63 31.32
N CYS A 73 -11.06 0.42 31.43
CA CYS A 73 -10.00 1.05 30.65
C CYS A 73 -9.44 0.17 29.51
N GLY A 74 -10.03 -1.00 29.29
CA GLY A 74 -9.49 -1.99 28.36
C GLY A 74 -9.86 -1.68 26.93
N PHE A 75 -8.84 -1.49 26.10
CA PHE A 75 -8.93 -1.54 24.66
C PHE A 75 -7.92 -2.58 24.20
N ARG A 76 -8.33 -3.44 23.28
CA ARG A 76 -7.45 -4.44 22.67
C ARG A 76 -7.32 -4.18 21.19
N GLU A 77 -6.13 -4.36 20.66
CA GLU A 77 -5.89 -4.31 19.21
C GLU A 77 -6.78 -5.34 18.51
N LEU A 78 -7.23 -4.98 17.32
CA LEU A 78 -8.03 -5.84 16.48
C LEU A 78 -7.14 -6.88 15.79
N ASP A 79 -7.30 -8.15 16.19
CA ASP A 79 -6.58 -9.29 15.59
C ASP A 79 -7.35 -9.88 14.38
N SER A 80 -8.05 -9.05 13.61
CA SER A 80 -8.91 -9.48 12.50
C SER A 80 -8.76 -8.57 11.28
N VAL A 81 -8.73 -9.18 10.10
CA VAL A 81 -8.55 -8.49 8.82
C VAL A 81 -9.82 -7.75 8.42
N ILE A 82 -9.78 -6.41 8.46
CA ILE A 82 -10.88 -5.55 8.02
C ILE A 82 -10.45 -4.56 6.92
N SER A 83 -9.29 -4.78 6.30
CA SER A 83 -8.79 -3.90 5.26
C SER A 83 -9.76 -3.80 4.08
N GLY A 84 -9.83 -2.59 3.49
CA GLY A 84 -10.76 -2.27 2.42
C GLY A 84 -12.20 -2.05 2.89
N SER A 85 -12.48 -2.26 4.18
CA SER A 85 -13.82 -2.01 4.73
C SER A 85 -14.05 -0.52 4.90
N GLN A 86 -15.24 -0.07 4.47
CA GLN A 86 -15.74 1.26 4.77
C GLN A 86 -16.18 1.32 6.22
N CYS A 87 -15.75 2.36 6.92
CA CYS A 87 -16.08 2.65 8.29
C CYS A 87 -16.67 4.06 8.39
N ILE A 88 -17.71 4.24 9.20
CA ILE A 88 -18.35 5.54 9.38
C ILE A 88 -17.90 6.13 10.72
N ILE A 89 -17.45 7.38 10.73
CA ILE A 89 -17.12 8.09 11.97
C ILE A 89 -18.41 8.36 12.77
N LYS A 90 -18.58 7.69 13.90
CA LYS A 90 -19.72 7.87 14.80
C LYS A 90 -19.48 8.99 15.80
N ASN A 91 -18.30 9.02 16.39
CA ASN A 91 -17.86 10.08 17.30
C ASN A 91 -16.37 10.37 17.10
N ILE A 92 -15.99 11.61 17.39
CA ILE A 92 -14.59 12.04 17.47
C ILE A 92 -14.33 12.33 18.94
N LEU A 93 -13.37 11.62 19.53
CA LEU A 93 -13.09 11.64 20.96
C LEU A 93 -11.71 12.23 21.18
N SER A 94 -11.56 13.20 22.07
CA SER A 94 -10.28 13.78 22.47
C SER A 94 -9.93 13.33 23.88
N PHE A 95 -8.83 12.61 24.00
CA PHE A 95 -8.31 12.12 25.27
C PHE A 95 -7.08 12.94 25.65
N GLN A 96 -7.17 13.74 26.71
CA GLN A 96 -6.01 14.43 27.28
C GLN A 96 -5.16 13.41 28.07
N GLU A 97 -5.76 12.78 29.07
CA GLU A 97 -5.12 11.71 29.81
C GLU A 97 -5.98 10.46 29.68
N HIS A 98 -5.33 9.31 29.42
CA HIS A 98 -6.01 8.03 29.30
C HIS A 98 -5.07 6.91 29.76
N CYS A 99 -5.64 5.93 30.45
CA CYS A 99 -4.96 4.75 30.98
C CYS A 99 -4.31 3.86 29.91
N THR A 100 -4.89 3.82 28.70
CA THR A 100 -4.28 3.15 27.54
C THR A 100 -3.27 4.09 26.88
N PHE A 101 -1.99 3.70 26.85
CA PHE A 101 -0.90 4.45 26.20
C PHE A 101 -1.26 4.87 24.77
N GLU A 102 -2.00 4.01 24.06
CA GLU A 102 -2.36 4.29 22.68
C GLU A 102 -3.28 5.50 22.52
N PHE A 103 -4.12 5.78 23.52
CA PHE A 103 -5.09 6.87 23.47
C PHE A 103 -4.65 8.10 24.26
N LYS A 104 -3.59 8.02 25.05
CA LYS A 104 -3.10 9.14 25.86
C LYS A 104 -2.73 10.32 24.95
N ASN A 105 -3.24 11.52 25.26
CA ASN A 105 -3.03 12.74 24.48
C ASN A 105 -3.36 12.57 22.98
N SER A 106 -4.42 11.86 22.64
CA SER A 106 -4.77 11.57 21.26
C SER A 106 -6.22 11.85 20.93
N VAL A 107 -6.47 12.14 19.66
CA VAL A 107 -7.82 12.12 19.11
C VAL A 107 -8.09 10.71 18.57
N VAL A 108 -9.22 10.15 18.97
CA VAL A 108 -9.65 8.79 18.65
C VAL A 108 -10.99 8.86 17.94
N PHE A 109 -11.09 8.23 16.78
CA PHE A 109 -12.36 8.05 16.11
C PHE A 109 -13.04 6.80 16.64
N GLU A 110 -14.28 6.95 17.07
CA GLU A 110 -15.19 5.84 17.26
C GLU A 110 -15.85 5.56 15.90
N LEU A 111 -15.54 4.41 15.34
CA LEU A 111 -15.94 4.01 14.00
C LEU A 111 -16.99 2.92 14.06
N GLN A 112 -17.96 3.00 13.16
CA GLN A 112 -18.80 1.88 12.80
C GLN A 112 -18.13 1.10 11.68
N GLY A 113 -17.52 -0.03 12.02
CA GLY A 113 -16.90 -0.97 11.10
C GLY A 113 -17.89 -1.99 10.51
N PRO A 114 -17.37 -2.95 9.72
CA PRO A 114 -18.17 -4.03 9.14
C PRO A 114 -18.88 -4.84 10.24
N ASN A 115 -20.04 -5.43 9.90
CA ASN A 115 -20.89 -6.18 10.84
C ASN A 115 -21.29 -5.40 12.10
N ASN A 116 -21.42 -4.08 11.97
CA ASN A 116 -21.73 -3.16 13.06
C ASN A 116 -20.75 -3.22 14.26
N TRP A 117 -19.49 -3.56 14.02
CA TRP A 117 -18.47 -3.48 15.06
C TRP A 117 -18.19 -2.01 15.42
N THR A 118 -18.07 -1.75 16.72
CA THR A 118 -17.56 -0.46 17.22
C THR A 118 -16.05 -0.56 17.35
N LEU A 119 -15.34 0.21 16.54
CA LEU A 119 -13.89 0.27 16.51
C LEU A 119 -13.42 1.62 17.05
N TYR A 120 -12.23 1.65 17.63
CA TYR A 120 -11.60 2.84 18.16
C TYR A 120 -10.24 3.00 17.49
N MET A 121 -9.98 4.17 16.91
CA MET A 121 -8.77 4.41 16.12
C MET A 121 -8.14 5.74 16.50
N PRO A 122 -6.94 5.78 17.12
CA PRO A 122 -6.20 7.02 17.33
C PRO A 122 -5.74 7.55 15.96
N ILE A 123 -6.46 8.56 15.45
CA ILE A 123 -6.45 8.91 14.02
C ILE A 123 -5.07 9.28 13.51
N ASP A 124 -4.35 10.18 14.21
CA ASP A 124 -3.04 10.64 13.74
C ASP A 124 -1.98 9.54 13.80
N LYS A 125 -2.08 8.64 14.78
CA LYS A 125 -1.23 7.45 14.84
C LYS A 125 -1.54 6.48 13.71
N ALA A 126 -2.82 6.22 13.44
CA ALA A 126 -3.24 5.36 12.33
C ALA A 126 -2.84 5.94 10.97
N LEU A 127 -2.85 7.27 10.81
CA LEU A 127 -2.37 7.95 9.61
C LEU A 127 -0.84 7.87 9.46
N GLN A 128 -0.08 8.08 10.54
CA GLN A 128 1.38 7.93 10.55
C GLN A 128 1.82 6.49 10.27
N ALA A 129 1.11 5.53 10.86
CA ALA A 129 1.32 4.10 10.62
C ALA A 129 0.73 3.63 9.27
N LYS A 130 0.12 4.55 8.50
CA LYS A 130 -0.45 4.31 7.16
C LYS A 130 -1.55 3.24 7.13
N GLU A 131 -2.24 3.09 8.24
CA GLU A 131 -3.29 2.09 8.48
C GLU A 131 -4.69 2.62 8.16
N LEU A 132 -4.81 3.92 7.91
CA LEU A 132 -6.03 4.54 7.43
C LEU A 132 -5.90 5.05 6.01
N ILE A 133 -6.92 4.74 5.21
CA ILE A 133 -7.06 5.16 3.81
C ILE A 133 -7.98 6.36 3.77
N VAL A 134 -7.49 7.44 3.20
CA VAL A 134 -8.29 8.64 2.94
C VAL A 134 -8.84 8.64 1.50
N PHE A 135 -8.16 7.99 0.54
CA PHE A 135 -8.55 7.99 -0.87
C PHE A 135 -8.42 6.62 -1.53
N THR A 136 -9.53 5.88 -1.70
CA THR A 136 -9.51 4.61 -2.42
C THR A 136 -9.00 4.78 -3.85
N ASN A 137 -8.10 3.90 -4.32
CA ASN A 137 -7.74 3.85 -5.72
C ASN A 137 -8.96 3.46 -6.57
N PRO A 138 -9.54 4.37 -7.39
CA PRO A 138 -10.72 4.06 -8.18
C PRO A 138 -10.42 3.04 -9.30
N LYS A 139 -9.14 2.85 -9.61
CA LYS A 139 -8.65 1.90 -10.61
C LYS A 139 -8.28 0.54 -10.02
N LYS A 140 -8.53 0.30 -8.73
CA LYS A 140 -8.26 -0.98 -8.10
C LYS A 140 -9.14 -2.06 -8.72
N THR A 141 -8.52 -3.00 -9.39
CA THR A 141 -9.15 -4.24 -9.83
C THR A 141 -9.14 -5.25 -8.69
N LYS A 142 -10.32 -5.78 -8.32
CA LYS A 142 -10.44 -6.82 -7.27
C LYS A 142 -9.71 -8.09 -7.73
N GLY A 143 -8.84 -8.65 -6.87
CA GLY A 143 -8.19 -9.94 -7.10
C GLY A 143 -6.86 -9.91 -7.85
N ILE A 144 -6.22 -8.73 -7.95
CA ILE A 144 -5.09 -8.50 -8.86
C ILE A 144 -3.72 -8.45 -8.18
N ASP A 145 -3.64 -8.36 -6.84
CA ASP A 145 -2.39 -8.26 -6.09
C ASP A 145 -1.36 -9.38 -6.41
N LEU A 146 -1.83 -10.62 -6.64
CA LEU A 146 -0.97 -11.74 -7.07
C LEU A 146 -0.62 -11.70 -8.56
N LEU A 147 -1.54 -11.21 -9.40
CA LEU A 147 -1.37 -11.14 -10.84
C LEU A 147 -0.36 -10.06 -11.22
N ASP A 148 -0.32 -8.95 -10.49
CA ASP A 148 0.61 -7.83 -10.69
C ASP A 148 2.04 -8.19 -10.29
N GLU A 149 2.22 -8.78 -9.11
CA GLU A 149 3.54 -9.27 -8.68
C GLU A 149 4.05 -10.33 -9.67
N ARG A 150 3.17 -11.24 -10.13
CA ARG A 150 3.50 -12.24 -11.16
C ARG A 150 3.80 -11.59 -12.51
N ALA A 151 3.01 -10.62 -12.96
CA ALA A 151 3.19 -9.94 -14.25
C ALA A 151 4.48 -9.12 -14.28
N VAL A 152 4.73 -8.31 -13.26
CA VAL A 152 5.99 -7.54 -13.08
C VAL A 152 7.19 -8.47 -13.02
N PHE A 153 7.05 -9.59 -12.33
CA PHE A 153 8.12 -10.57 -12.17
C PHE A 153 8.37 -11.40 -13.44
N LEU A 154 7.31 -11.79 -14.15
CA LEU A 154 7.39 -12.46 -15.45
C LEU A 154 7.99 -11.51 -16.51
N LEU A 155 7.63 -10.24 -16.46
CA LEU A 155 8.06 -9.18 -17.39
C LEU A 155 9.26 -8.37 -16.87
N ASN A 156 9.92 -8.83 -15.80
CA ASN A 156 11.16 -8.36 -15.14
C ASN A 156 11.58 -6.90 -15.37
N LEU A 157 10.74 -5.91 -15.02
CA LEU A 157 11.06 -4.48 -15.17
C LEU A 157 12.01 -3.98 -14.06
N GLU A 158 13.14 -4.66 -13.91
CA GLU A 158 14.26 -4.45 -12.98
C GLU A 158 13.95 -4.53 -11.48
N GLN A 159 14.23 -5.70 -10.90
CA GLN A 159 14.79 -5.76 -9.55
C GLN A 159 16.20 -6.33 -9.59
N SER A 160 17.15 -5.42 -9.79
CA SER A 160 18.47 -5.40 -9.16
C SER A 160 19.23 -6.74 -9.09
N LYS A 161 20.23 -6.94 -9.96
CA LYS A 161 21.44 -7.74 -9.68
C LYS A 161 21.24 -9.18 -9.17
N GLY A 162 20.06 -9.77 -9.28
CA GLY A 162 19.75 -11.11 -8.78
C GLY A 162 20.15 -12.19 -9.77
N THR A 163 20.64 -13.31 -9.26
CA THR A 163 20.88 -14.53 -10.06
C THR A 163 19.56 -15.13 -10.55
N SER A 164 19.60 -16.04 -11.53
CA SER A 164 18.43 -16.82 -11.96
C SER A 164 17.73 -17.53 -10.76
N ALA A 165 18.52 -17.91 -9.75
CA ALA A 165 18.05 -18.52 -8.51
C ALA A 165 17.18 -17.55 -7.68
N ASP A 166 17.63 -16.31 -7.51
CA ASP A 166 16.92 -15.28 -6.75
C ASP A 166 15.55 -14.98 -7.38
N ASN A 167 15.51 -14.99 -8.71
CA ASN A 167 14.28 -14.82 -9.45
C ASN A 167 13.36 -16.04 -9.26
N ALA A 168 13.85 -17.27 -9.43
CA ALA A 168 13.03 -18.47 -9.24
C ALA A 168 12.42 -18.56 -7.82
N LEU A 169 13.15 -18.16 -6.78
CA LEU A 169 12.63 -18.10 -5.41
C LEU A 169 11.54 -17.03 -5.25
N LYS A 170 11.71 -15.85 -5.85
CA LYS A 170 10.67 -14.80 -5.88
C LYS A 170 9.42 -15.27 -6.62
N TYR A 171 9.58 -15.96 -7.76
CA TYR A 171 8.47 -16.57 -8.49
C TYR A 171 7.66 -17.53 -7.62
N CYS A 172 8.37 -18.41 -6.89
CA CYS A 172 7.77 -19.36 -5.96
C CYS A 172 6.94 -18.65 -4.89
N LYS A 173 7.48 -17.60 -4.26
CA LYS A 173 6.74 -16.83 -3.23
C LYS A 173 5.45 -16.21 -3.74
N ILE A 174 5.38 -15.87 -5.02
CA ILE A 174 4.19 -15.31 -5.65
C ILE A 174 3.18 -16.42 -5.97
N VAL A 175 3.61 -17.48 -6.64
CA VAL A 175 2.70 -18.54 -7.14
C VAL A 175 2.30 -19.55 -6.05
N ASP A 176 3.18 -19.79 -5.09
CA ASP A 176 2.98 -20.67 -3.94
C ASP A 176 3.59 -20.05 -2.66
N PRO A 177 2.87 -19.11 -2.02
CA PRO A 177 3.39 -18.38 -0.86
C PRO A 177 3.77 -19.28 0.33
N ALA A 178 3.05 -20.39 0.52
CA ALA A 178 3.33 -21.34 1.59
C ALA A 178 4.70 -21.99 1.41
N LYS A 179 4.99 -22.42 0.18
CA LYS A 179 6.26 -23.04 -0.18
C LYS A 179 7.40 -22.01 -0.26
N GLY A 180 7.12 -20.81 -0.77
CA GLY A 180 8.06 -19.69 -0.74
C GLY A 180 8.52 -19.34 0.68
N LYS A 181 7.60 -19.35 1.66
CA LYS A 181 7.93 -19.14 3.08
C LYS A 181 8.76 -20.30 3.67
N ALA A 182 8.45 -21.53 3.31
CA ALA A 182 9.24 -22.69 3.74
C ALA A 182 10.70 -22.58 3.23
N PHE A 183 10.90 -22.12 2.00
CA PHE A 183 12.22 -21.90 1.41
C PHE A 183 13.01 -20.75 2.03
N GLU A 184 12.35 -19.69 2.53
CA GLU A 184 13.03 -18.65 3.30
C GLU A 184 13.58 -19.17 4.63
N LEU A 185 12.82 -20.05 5.28
CA LEU A 185 13.21 -20.66 6.55
C LEU A 185 14.26 -21.76 6.35
N ASN A 186 14.31 -22.36 5.15
CA ASN A 186 15.26 -23.41 4.80
C ASN A 186 15.72 -23.32 3.33
N LEU A 187 16.72 -22.49 3.07
CA LEU A 187 17.32 -22.31 1.74
C LEU A 187 17.88 -23.61 1.13
N SER A 188 18.30 -24.58 1.94
CA SER A 188 18.80 -25.87 1.43
C SER A 188 17.72 -26.68 0.71
N GLN A 189 16.45 -26.47 1.07
CA GLN A 189 15.32 -27.09 0.40
C GLN A 189 15.04 -26.42 -0.95
N PHE A 190 15.21 -25.10 -1.04
CA PHE A 190 15.12 -24.38 -2.31
C PHE A 190 16.19 -24.86 -3.30
N GLU A 191 17.45 -25.03 -2.87
CA GLU A 191 18.52 -25.47 -3.76
C GLU A 191 18.25 -26.86 -4.40
N LYS A 192 17.51 -27.75 -3.71
CA LYS A 192 17.10 -29.05 -4.27
C LYS A 192 16.04 -28.93 -5.36
N GLU A 193 15.16 -27.92 -5.27
CA GLU A 193 14.04 -27.71 -6.20
C GLU A 193 14.28 -26.58 -7.20
N LYS A 194 15.41 -25.88 -7.09
CA LYS A 194 15.77 -24.69 -7.85
C LYS A 194 15.64 -24.87 -9.35
N ALA A 195 16.14 -25.99 -9.89
CA ALA A 195 16.06 -26.28 -11.32
C ALA A 195 14.61 -26.38 -11.81
N GLU A 196 13.71 -26.95 -11.00
CA GLU A 196 12.29 -27.05 -11.32
C GLU A 196 11.63 -25.67 -11.31
N TRP A 197 11.93 -24.83 -10.33
CA TRP A 197 11.39 -23.47 -10.23
C TRP A 197 11.88 -22.54 -11.33
N VAL A 198 13.15 -22.65 -11.72
CA VAL A 198 13.69 -21.95 -12.91
C VAL A 198 12.92 -22.40 -14.17
N LYS A 199 12.74 -23.70 -14.37
CA LYS A 199 11.97 -24.23 -15.51
C LYS A 199 10.52 -23.73 -15.53
N LYS A 200 9.85 -23.72 -14.38
CA LYS A 200 8.47 -23.19 -14.25
C LYS A 200 8.39 -21.70 -14.57
N LEU A 201 9.37 -20.92 -14.14
CA LEU A 201 9.48 -19.50 -14.48
C LEU A 201 9.66 -19.32 -16.00
N ASP A 202 10.57 -20.05 -16.62
CA ASP A 202 10.82 -19.94 -18.07
C ASP A 202 9.61 -20.36 -18.91
N LEU A 203 8.89 -21.42 -18.50
CA LEU A 203 7.64 -21.81 -19.15
C LEU A 203 6.56 -20.73 -19.03
N ALA A 204 6.43 -20.11 -17.85
CA ALA A 204 5.45 -19.05 -17.65
C ALA A 204 5.77 -17.81 -18.49
N ARG A 205 7.04 -17.48 -18.70
CA ARG A 205 7.48 -16.40 -19.61
C ARG A 205 7.16 -16.70 -21.07
N LYS A 206 7.30 -17.96 -21.50
CA LYS A 206 6.97 -18.40 -22.86
C LYS A 206 5.46 -18.52 -23.13
N GLY A 207 4.64 -18.49 -22.09
CA GLY A 207 3.19 -18.61 -22.18
C GLY A 207 2.43 -17.32 -22.50
N VAL A 208 3.11 -16.18 -22.69
CA VAL A 208 2.46 -14.90 -23.04
C VAL A 208 1.84 -14.98 -24.44
N GLN A 209 0.56 -14.65 -24.54
CA GLN A 209 -0.21 -14.65 -25.78
C GLN A 209 -0.59 -13.24 -26.21
N LEU A 210 -0.94 -13.10 -27.49
CA LEU A 210 -1.55 -11.88 -28.00
C LEU A 210 -2.85 -11.58 -27.24
N LYS A 211 -3.07 -10.30 -26.95
CA LYS A 211 -4.20 -9.77 -26.17
C LYS A 211 -4.14 -10.04 -24.66
N ASP A 212 -3.12 -10.74 -24.16
CA ASP A 212 -2.90 -10.81 -22.73
C ASP A 212 -2.72 -9.40 -22.16
N THR A 213 -3.46 -9.11 -21.09
CA THR A 213 -3.41 -7.82 -20.39
C THR A 213 -2.63 -7.99 -19.10
N PHE A 214 -1.71 -7.06 -18.86
CA PHE A 214 -0.82 -7.04 -17.71
C PHE A 214 -0.97 -5.71 -16.98
N ILE A 215 -0.72 -5.75 -15.68
CA ILE A 215 -0.53 -4.55 -14.87
C ILE A 215 0.88 -4.63 -14.27
N LEU A 216 1.64 -3.56 -14.44
CA LEU A 216 3.07 -3.51 -14.17
C LEU A 216 3.32 -2.43 -13.13
N THR A 217 3.81 -2.82 -11.97
CA THR A 217 4.17 -1.94 -10.86
C THR A 217 5.67 -1.66 -10.87
N LEU A 218 6.05 -0.40 -11.09
CA LEU A 218 7.45 0.06 -11.20
C LEU A 218 7.76 1.14 -10.17
N PRO A 219 8.96 1.16 -9.58
CA PRO A 219 9.35 2.25 -8.69
C PRO A 219 9.37 3.58 -9.45
N ALA A 220 8.90 4.64 -8.80
CA ALA A 220 8.99 6.00 -9.31
C ALA A 220 9.26 6.98 -8.16
N TYR A 221 9.82 8.14 -8.48
CA TYR A 221 10.08 9.20 -7.50
C TYR A 221 9.36 10.48 -7.91
N LEU A 222 8.61 11.04 -6.97
CA LEU A 222 7.88 12.29 -7.13
C LEU A 222 8.60 13.38 -6.34
N SER A 223 8.90 14.51 -6.98
CA SER A 223 9.48 15.67 -6.29
C SER A 223 8.39 16.63 -5.80
N LYS A 224 8.48 17.90 -6.19
CA LYS A 224 7.59 18.96 -5.73
C LYS A 224 6.23 18.85 -6.42
N TYR A 225 5.19 19.14 -5.66
CA TYR A 225 3.85 19.36 -6.19
C TYR A 225 3.72 20.82 -6.64
N ALA A 226 3.42 21.03 -7.91
CA ALA A 226 3.13 22.33 -8.48
C ALA A 226 1.64 22.64 -8.25
N PHE A 227 1.33 23.31 -7.13
CA PHE A 227 -0.04 23.61 -6.71
C PHE A 227 -0.83 24.42 -7.75
N ASP A 228 -0.17 25.30 -8.49
CA ASP A 228 -0.73 26.09 -9.60
C ASP A 228 -1.19 25.21 -10.78
N LYS A 229 -0.51 24.07 -11.00
CA LYS A 229 -0.78 23.15 -12.11
C LYS A 229 -1.52 21.89 -11.68
N GLY A 230 -1.64 21.64 -10.38
CA GLY A 230 -2.24 20.42 -9.83
C GLY A 230 -1.47 19.15 -10.24
N GLU A 231 -0.13 19.19 -10.23
CA GLU A 231 0.70 18.07 -10.70
C GLU A 231 1.99 17.87 -9.91
N PHE A 232 2.42 16.61 -9.80
CA PHE A 232 3.75 16.25 -9.36
C PHE A 232 4.72 16.23 -10.53
N GLN A 233 5.96 16.64 -10.29
CA GLN A 233 7.09 16.35 -11.18
C GLN A 233 7.64 14.95 -10.88
N ILE A 234 7.79 14.13 -11.91
CA ILE A 234 8.35 12.77 -11.86
C ILE A 234 9.85 12.89 -12.15
N VAL A 235 10.68 12.51 -11.19
CA VAL A 235 12.15 12.70 -11.25
C VAL A 235 12.83 11.51 -11.91
N ASP A 236 12.47 10.30 -11.51
CA ASP A 236 12.88 9.10 -12.25
C ASP A 236 11.86 8.85 -13.35
N ASN A 237 12.18 9.43 -14.49
CA ASN A 237 11.54 9.11 -15.75
C ASN A 237 11.82 7.61 -16.00
N PRO A 238 10.80 6.79 -16.24
CA PRO A 238 10.99 5.42 -16.70
C PRO A 238 11.58 5.34 -18.12
N THR A 239 12.51 6.23 -18.50
CA THR A 239 13.25 6.21 -19.77
C THR A 239 14.03 4.91 -19.99
N VAL A 240 14.34 4.17 -18.93
CA VAL A 240 14.85 2.79 -19.02
C VAL A 240 13.77 1.85 -19.60
N TYR A 241 12.49 2.09 -19.32
CA TYR A 241 11.36 1.18 -19.58
C TYR A 241 10.60 1.44 -20.88
N GLY A 242 11.27 1.82 -21.96
CA GLY A 242 10.58 1.95 -23.25
C GLY A 242 11.40 2.57 -24.38
N SER A 243 12.52 3.24 -24.08
CA SER A 243 13.39 3.80 -25.13
C SER A 243 14.26 2.76 -25.83
N LYS A 244 14.44 1.58 -25.22
CA LYS A 244 15.19 0.44 -25.76
C LYS A 244 14.49 -0.86 -25.37
N ALA A 245 14.57 -1.88 -26.23
CA ALA A 245 14.12 -3.22 -25.88
C ALA A 245 14.91 -3.70 -24.67
N LEU A 246 14.21 -3.95 -23.57
CA LEU A 246 14.82 -4.47 -22.35
C LEU A 246 15.11 -5.97 -22.54
N THR A 247 16.25 -6.44 -22.04
CA THR A 247 16.68 -7.84 -22.20
C THR A 247 16.41 -8.60 -20.89
N TYR A 248 15.48 -9.56 -20.90
CA TYR A 248 14.93 -10.19 -19.68
C TYR A 248 15.50 -11.57 -19.40
N SER A 249 16.06 -12.19 -20.44
CA SER A 249 16.90 -13.38 -20.47
C SER A 249 17.61 -13.38 -21.83
N GLY A 250 18.49 -14.34 -22.10
CA GLY A 250 19.00 -14.55 -23.46
C GLY A 250 17.92 -14.83 -24.52
N ASP A 251 16.62 -14.89 -24.14
CA ASP A 251 15.56 -15.53 -24.93
C ASP A 251 14.29 -14.66 -25.10
N THR A 252 14.09 -13.57 -24.34
CA THR A 252 12.91 -12.68 -24.50
C THR A 252 13.20 -11.20 -24.18
N LYS A 253 12.61 -10.31 -24.99
CA LYS A 253 12.66 -8.84 -24.92
C LYS A 253 11.25 -8.26 -24.81
N VAL A 254 11.13 -7.06 -24.26
CA VAL A 254 9.85 -6.34 -24.10
C VAL A 254 10.02 -4.90 -24.59
N VAL A 255 9.02 -4.41 -25.31
CA VAL A 255 8.93 -3.05 -25.84
C VAL A 255 7.54 -2.49 -25.55
N PHE A 256 7.46 -1.22 -25.13
CA PHE A 256 6.21 -0.49 -25.05
C PHE A 256 6.06 0.43 -26.26
N ASP A 257 5.24 0.03 -27.23
CA ASP A 257 5.16 0.67 -28.55
C ASP A 257 4.70 2.13 -28.48
N ASN A 258 3.85 2.47 -27.50
CA ASN A 258 3.29 3.81 -27.33
C ASN A 258 3.85 4.56 -26.12
N TYR A 259 4.96 4.10 -25.54
CA TYR A 259 5.58 4.80 -24.42
C TYR A 259 6.14 6.16 -24.88
N LYS A 260 5.77 7.22 -24.16
CA LYS A 260 6.36 8.55 -24.29
C LYS A 260 6.93 8.94 -22.93
N SER A 261 7.98 9.74 -22.89
CA SER A 261 8.47 10.24 -21.61
C SER A 261 7.36 11.03 -20.89
N PHE A 262 7.18 10.73 -19.59
CA PHE A 262 6.23 11.45 -18.75
C PHE A 262 6.99 12.07 -17.58
N THR A 263 7.06 13.40 -17.58
CA THR A 263 7.73 14.17 -16.53
C THR A 263 6.76 14.66 -15.46
N THR A 264 5.45 14.50 -15.66
CA THR A 264 4.42 14.97 -14.73
C THR A 264 3.25 13.99 -14.54
N LEU A 265 2.67 14.05 -13.33
CA LEU A 265 1.49 13.31 -12.90
C LEU A 265 0.43 14.28 -12.36
N LYS A 266 -0.77 14.29 -12.94
CA LYS A 266 -1.91 15.03 -12.38
C LYS A 266 -2.41 14.37 -11.10
N SER A 267 -2.61 15.17 -10.06
CA SER A 267 -3.07 14.72 -8.75
C SER A 267 -3.99 15.78 -8.15
N ALA A 268 -5.11 15.34 -7.57
CA ALA A 268 -5.99 16.22 -6.81
C ALA A 268 -5.25 16.78 -5.60
N LYS A 269 -5.56 18.02 -5.22
CA LYS A 269 -4.84 18.73 -4.15
C LYS A 269 -4.85 17.93 -2.85
N GLU A 270 -5.99 17.35 -2.51
CA GLU A 270 -6.17 16.60 -1.26
C GLU A 270 -5.31 15.34 -1.23
N ASN A 271 -5.18 14.64 -2.36
CA ASN A 271 -4.31 13.47 -2.50
C ASN A 271 -2.83 13.87 -2.42
N ALA A 272 -2.47 15.00 -3.03
CA ALA A 272 -1.11 15.51 -3.02
C ALA A 272 -0.68 15.97 -1.62
N ASP A 273 -1.53 16.75 -0.94
CA ASP A 273 -1.30 17.20 0.44
C ASP A 273 -1.14 16.01 1.38
N PHE A 274 -2.02 15.01 1.26
CA PHE A 274 -1.89 13.77 2.03
C PHE A 274 -0.55 13.06 1.77
N PHE A 275 -0.21 12.82 0.51
CA PHE A 275 1.01 12.12 0.13
C PHE A 275 2.26 12.84 0.64
N LEU A 276 2.31 14.17 0.52
CA LEU A 276 3.45 14.99 0.95
C LEU A 276 3.65 14.97 2.47
N ASN A 277 2.55 14.93 3.24
CA ASN A 277 2.59 15.00 4.70
C ASN A 277 2.83 13.65 5.37
N VAL A 278 2.40 12.55 4.75
CA VAL A 278 2.49 11.19 5.31
C VAL A 278 3.78 10.47 4.86
N ASN A 279 4.38 10.89 3.74
CA ASN A 279 5.61 10.28 3.23
C ASN A 279 6.83 11.17 3.49
N THR A 280 7.84 10.59 4.14
CA THR A 280 9.14 11.22 4.36
C THR A 280 9.88 11.35 3.04
N ALA A 281 10.41 12.54 2.77
CA ALA A 281 11.26 12.75 1.60
C ALA A 281 12.66 12.16 1.80
N ASP A 282 13.30 11.76 0.70
CA ASP A 282 14.71 11.43 0.66
C ASP A 282 15.57 12.71 0.82
N TYR A 283 16.90 12.54 0.81
CA TYR A 283 17.86 13.63 0.91
C TYR A 283 17.68 14.70 -0.20
N ASN A 284 17.16 14.32 -1.36
CA ASN A 284 16.93 15.20 -2.50
C ASN A 284 15.53 15.85 -2.47
N GLY A 285 14.73 15.58 -1.43
CA GLY A 285 13.36 16.09 -1.32
C GLY A 285 12.33 15.29 -2.12
N ASN A 286 12.71 14.15 -2.71
CA ASN A 286 11.82 13.28 -3.47
C ASN A 286 11.13 12.28 -2.57
N ARG A 287 9.94 11.83 -2.95
CA ARG A 287 9.18 10.80 -2.24
C ARG A 287 8.99 9.61 -3.16
N LYS A 288 9.20 8.42 -2.59
CA LYS A 288 9.05 7.17 -3.32
C LYS A 288 7.57 6.86 -3.54
N ALA A 289 7.24 6.50 -4.76
CA ALA A 289 5.93 6.02 -5.20
C ALA A 289 6.11 4.77 -6.06
N TYR A 290 5.01 4.16 -6.47
CA TYR A 290 5.01 3.21 -7.58
C TYR A 290 4.10 3.68 -8.70
N THR A 291 4.55 3.43 -9.93
CA THR A 291 3.75 3.57 -11.14
C THR A 291 3.15 2.22 -11.49
N GLN A 292 1.84 2.14 -11.59
CA GLN A 292 1.11 1.00 -12.10
C GLN A 292 0.70 1.27 -13.55
N ILE A 293 1.15 0.42 -14.47
CA ILE A 293 0.98 0.52 -15.91
C ILE A 293 0.13 -0.66 -16.36
N LYS A 294 -1.09 -0.39 -16.83
CA LYS A 294 -1.89 -1.40 -17.52
C LYS A 294 -1.49 -1.43 -18.98
N ALA A 295 -1.06 -2.57 -19.47
CA ALA A 295 -0.62 -2.77 -20.85
C ALA A 295 -1.18 -4.05 -21.45
N ILE A 296 -1.33 -4.10 -22.76
CA ILE A 296 -1.81 -5.27 -23.51
C ILE A 296 -0.75 -5.70 -24.52
N CYS A 297 -0.48 -7.00 -24.61
CA CYS A 297 0.41 -7.53 -25.64
C CYS A 297 -0.28 -7.43 -27.01
N THR A 298 0.22 -6.55 -27.87
CA THR A 298 -0.35 -6.26 -29.19
C THR A 298 0.33 -7.05 -30.30
N SER A 299 1.61 -7.37 -30.14
CA SER A 299 2.33 -8.22 -31.08
C SER A 299 3.47 -8.99 -30.42
N ILE A 300 3.90 -10.07 -31.07
CA ILE A 300 5.07 -10.85 -30.70
C ILE A 300 5.92 -10.98 -31.97
N THR A 301 7.13 -10.43 -31.93
CA THR A 301 8.08 -10.50 -33.05
C THR A 301 9.34 -11.27 -32.63
N LYS A 302 10.25 -11.50 -33.57
CA LYS A 302 11.56 -12.10 -33.30
C LYS A 302 12.62 -11.01 -33.31
N ASP A 303 13.61 -11.15 -32.43
CA ASP A 303 14.77 -10.26 -32.42
C ASP A 303 15.54 -10.39 -33.73
N PRO A 304 15.62 -9.31 -34.54
CA PRO A 304 16.29 -9.36 -35.83
C PRO A 304 17.80 -9.57 -35.70
N ASN A 305 18.38 -9.36 -34.51
CA ASN A 305 19.82 -9.51 -34.27
C ASN A 305 20.21 -10.95 -33.90
N VAL A 306 19.24 -11.86 -33.76
CA VAL A 306 19.49 -13.27 -33.46
C VAL A 306 19.06 -14.12 -34.65
N LEU A 307 20.03 -14.82 -35.24
CA LEU A 307 19.76 -15.74 -36.33
C LEU A 307 18.86 -16.88 -35.83
N VAL A 308 17.67 -16.99 -36.42
CA VAL A 308 16.73 -18.08 -36.14
C VAL A 308 17.16 -19.30 -36.95
N THR A 309 17.40 -20.41 -36.27
CA THR A 309 17.71 -21.71 -36.86
C THR A 309 16.78 -22.79 -36.27
N SER A 310 16.85 -24.02 -36.78
CA SER A 310 16.11 -25.16 -36.20
C SER A 310 16.44 -25.38 -34.72
N ASP A 311 17.69 -25.08 -34.35
CA ASP A 311 18.25 -25.36 -33.03
C ASP A 311 18.29 -24.12 -32.13
N ASN A 312 18.13 -22.93 -32.73
CA ASN A 312 17.97 -21.65 -32.04
C ASN A 312 16.65 -20.99 -32.46
N PRO A 313 15.57 -21.13 -31.66
CA PRO A 313 14.27 -20.56 -32.01
C PRO A 313 14.25 -19.01 -31.99
N GLY A 314 15.38 -18.36 -31.69
CA GLY A 314 15.52 -16.91 -31.60
C GLY A 314 14.87 -16.31 -30.36
N ILE A 315 15.13 -15.03 -30.15
CA ILE A 315 14.60 -14.26 -29.01
C ILE A 315 13.24 -13.68 -29.39
N ASN A 316 12.22 -13.87 -28.54
CA ASN A 316 10.93 -13.19 -28.74
C ASN A 316 11.02 -11.73 -28.30
N ILE A 317 10.43 -10.80 -29.06
CA ILE A 317 10.15 -9.44 -28.60
C ILE A 317 8.64 -9.33 -28.38
N LEU A 318 8.24 -9.09 -27.14
CA LEU A 318 6.87 -8.83 -26.74
C LEU A 318 6.59 -7.33 -26.85
N HIS A 319 5.65 -6.98 -27.72
CA HIS A 319 5.21 -5.60 -27.91
C HIS A 319 3.96 -5.33 -27.09
N PHE A 320 4.04 -4.28 -26.28
CA PHE A 320 2.96 -3.86 -25.41
C PHE A 320 2.46 -2.47 -25.78
N THR A 321 1.14 -2.33 -25.81
CA THR A 321 0.50 -1.01 -25.81
C THR A 321 0.05 -0.70 -24.39
N ILE A 322 0.54 0.40 -23.83
CA ILE A 322 0.10 0.93 -22.55
C ILE A 322 -1.31 1.50 -22.73
N LEU A 323 -2.25 0.97 -21.96
CA LEU A 323 -3.64 1.41 -21.93
C LEU A 323 -3.83 2.54 -20.91
N GLU A 324 -3.26 2.37 -19.71
CA GLU A 324 -3.42 3.33 -18.63
C GLU A 324 -2.21 3.33 -17.70
N MET A 325 -1.94 4.49 -17.09
CA MET A 325 -0.96 4.60 -16.01
C MET A 325 -1.57 5.31 -14.81
N TRP A 326 -1.22 4.85 -13.62
CA TRP A 326 -1.52 5.55 -12.38
C TRP A 326 -0.39 5.38 -11.38
N MET A 327 -0.33 6.25 -10.39
CA MET A 327 0.66 6.17 -9.33
C MET A 327 0.00 6.00 -7.98
N VAL A 328 0.66 5.19 -7.16
CA VAL A 328 0.25 4.83 -5.81
C VAL A 328 1.42 5.04 -4.86
N ASP A 329 1.10 5.24 -3.58
CA ASP A 329 2.09 5.31 -2.51
C ASP A 329 2.93 4.02 -2.44
N SER A 330 4.22 4.17 -2.17
CA SER A 330 5.15 3.05 -2.10
C SER A 330 5.05 2.18 -0.86
N GLU A 331 4.44 2.70 0.20
CA GLU A 331 4.23 1.95 1.44
C GLU A 331 2.78 1.45 1.56
N ASN A 332 1.88 1.97 0.72
CA ASN A 332 0.49 1.57 0.66
C ASN A 332 -0.03 1.47 -0.78
N LEU A 333 0.51 0.49 -1.50
CA LEU A 333 0.21 0.15 -2.90
C LEU A 333 -1.28 0.09 -3.22
N ASN A 334 -2.04 -0.45 -2.28
CA ASN A 334 -3.42 -0.86 -2.50
C ASN A 334 -4.42 0.28 -2.30
N TYR A 335 -4.01 1.40 -1.67
CA TYR A 335 -4.99 2.32 -1.12
C TYR A 335 -4.63 3.80 -1.11
N ASN A 336 -3.43 4.24 -1.47
CA ASN A 336 -3.13 5.68 -1.57
C ASN A 336 -2.88 6.06 -3.02
N TYR A 337 -3.97 6.23 -3.78
CA TYR A 337 -3.89 6.72 -5.16
C TYR A 337 -3.41 8.17 -5.18
N ILE A 338 -2.28 8.39 -5.84
CA ILE A 338 -1.69 9.71 -5.97
C ILE A 338 -2.29 10.41 -7.18
N GLY A 339 -2.35 9.74 -8.33
CA GLY A 339 -2.79 10.35 -9.58
C GLY A 339 -2.77 9.40 -10.76
N SER A 340 -3.23 9.86 -11.92
CA SER A 340 -3.16 9.06 -13.14
C SER A 340 -2.83 9.88 -14.37
N LYS A 341 -2.40 9.15 -15.40
CA LYS A 341 -2.15 9.69 -16.73
C LYS A 341 -2.80 8.77 -17.74
N LYS A 342 -3.71 9.32 -18.55
CA LYS A 342 -4.21 8.64 -19.74
C LYS A 342 -3.19 8.89 -20.85
N LEU A 343 -2.77 7.81 -21.49
CA LEU A 343 -1.97 7.90 -22.70
C LEU A 343 -2.93 7.98 -23.87
N LYS A 344 -2.76 8.99 -24.73
CA LYS A 344 -3.51 9.15 -25.97
C LYS A 344 -2.80 8.40 -27.08
#